data_AF-A0A7S7FLZ3-F1
#
_entry.id   AF-A0A7S7FLZ3-F1
#
_cell.length_a   1.000
_cell.length_b   1.000
_cell.length_c   1.000
_cell.angle_alpha   90.00
_cell.angle_beta   90.00
_cell.angle_gamma   90.00
#
_symmetry.space_group_name_H-M   'P 1'
#
loop_
_entity.id
_entity.type
_entity.pdbx_description
1 polymer ?
#
loop_
_entity_poly.entity_id
_entity_poly.type
_entity_poly.pdbx_seq_one_letter_code
_entity_poly.pdbx_strand_id
1 'polypeptide(L)'
;MPEEQPMVLFKDVEKVYRGGNVAVEHINLEINKGEFVCLIGTSGSGKTTTMRMINRMLEPSGGQILFNGKDIHKIDAVKLRRQIGYVIQNIGLMPHMTIYENITIVPKLLKWPEEKRREKAKELVDLVELPEDYLDRYPSELSGGQQQRIGVIRALAANQDLILMDEPYGALDPITREALQELIKNLQEKLGKTVVFVTHDMDEALKLATKIVVMDHGHIIQNATPTELLTHPANKFVENLVGQDRLVQARADVTTVEQIMLKNPAAITPGKSLAEAISLMRKRRVDTLLVTDDEDHLKGFIDLESLETRYQSATSVSDITKSSIFYVKKDALLRDTADRILKRGFKYVPVVDNDQKLVGIVTRASLVDVVYDTIWGDNEDDQDSAAAKNNDQSAASSTTTTSATEDTRDAPKEV
;
A
#
# COMPACT_ATOMS: atom_id res chain seq x y z
N MET A 1 15.86 -14.43 -19.90
CA MET A 1 16.36 -13.04 -19.99
C MET A 1 17.49 -12.92 -18.99
N PRO A 2 18.62 -12.25 -19.27
CA PRO A 2 19.64 -12.08 -18.24
C PRO A 2 19.03 -11.28 -17.08
N GLU A 3 19.10 -11.81 -15.86
CA GLU A 3 18.63 -11.12 -14.65
C GLU A 3 19.28 -9.75 -14.60
N GLU A 4 18.45 -8.71 -14.65
CA GLU A 4 18.92 -7.34 -14.56
C GLU A 4 19.50 -7.13 -13.16
N GLN A 5 20.80 -6.84 -13.09
CA GLN A 5 21.48 -6.72 -11.80
C GLN A 5 20.92 -5.51 -11.02
N PRO A 6 20.53 -5.68 -9.74
CA PRO A 6 20.01 -4.58 -8.94
C PRO A 6 21.04 -3.45 -8.80
N MET A 7 20.56 -2.20 -8.76
CA MET A 7 21.40 -1.03 -8.55
C MET A 7 21.95 -1.00 -7.13
N VAL A 8 21.13 -1.32 -6.13
CA VAL A 8 21.55 -1.50 -4.74
C VAL A 8 21.08 -2.87 -4.25
N LEU A 9 21.97 -3.63 -3.65
CA LEU A 9 21.65 -4.93 -3.06
C LEU A 9 22.24 -5.02 -1.65
N PHE A 10 21.37 -5.22 -0.67
CA PHE A 10 21.71 -5.53 0.71
C PHE A 10 21.72 -7.06 0.88
N LYS A 11 22.82 -7.59 1.42
CA LYS A 11 23.00 -9.00 1.76
C LYS A 11 23.31 -9.12 3.24
N ASP A 12 22.33 -9.59 3.99
CA ASP A 12 22.44 -9.89 5.41
C ASP A 12 23.03 -8.72 6.23
N VAL A 13 22.55 -7.50 5.94
CA VAL A 13 23.16 -6.27 6.48
C VAL A 13 22.69 -6.02 7.90
N GLU A 14 23.65 -5.71 8.76
CA GLU A 14 23.41 -5.42 10.18
C GLU A 14 24.03 -4.07 10.54
N LYS A 15 23.37 -3.32 11.43
CA LYS A 15 23.94 -2.13 12.07
C LYS A 15 23.69 -2.11 13.56
N VAL A 16 24.77 -2.18 14.32
CA VAL A 16 24.80 -2.01 15.78
C VAL A 16 25.51 -0.72 16.14
N TYR A 17 24.86 0.13 16.94
CA TYR A 17 25.46 1.33 17.50
C TYR A 17 26.29 1.02 18.75
N ARG A 18 27.19 1.96 19.09
CA ARG A 18 27.96 1.89 20.35
C ARG A 18 26.98 1.82 21.52
N GLY A 19 27.14 0.81 22.38
CA GLY A 19 26.20 0.52 23.47
C GLY A 19 25.26 -0.66 23.20
N GLY A 20 25.38 -1.34 22.05
CA GLY A 20 24.65 -2.59 21.77
C GLY A 20 23.25 -2.40 21.19
N ASN A 21 22.84 -1.15 20.90
CA ASN A 21 21.56 -0.88 20.26
C ASN A 21 21.61 -1.29 18.78
N VAL A 22 20.83 -2.32 18.43
CA VAL A 22 20.68 -2.81 17.05
C VAL A 22 19.68 -1.94 16.32
N ALA A 23 20.13 -1.25 15.28
CA ALA A 23 19.29 -0.36 14.48
C ALA A 23 18.83 -0.98 13.16
N VAL A 24 19.56 -1.98 12.67
CA VAL A 24 19.23 -2.78 11.49
C VAL A 24 19.71 -4.19 11.76
N GLU A 25 18.86 -5.18 11.54
CA GLU A 25 19.12 -6.58 11.88
C GLU A 25 18.88 -7.49 10.67
N HIS A 26 19.97 -7.99 10.07
CA HIS A 26 19.98 -8.99 9.01
C HIS A 26 19.08 -8.69 7.80
N ILE A 27 19.10 -7.44 7.32
CA ILE A 27 18.22 -7.02 6.21
C ILE A 27 18.75 -7.49 4.85
N ASN A 28 17.82 -7.96 4.03
CA ASN A 28 18.04 -8.26 2.61
C ASN A 28 17.07 -7.41 1.78
N LEU A 29 17.61 -6.63 0.84
CA LEU A 29 16.84 -5.66 0.08
C LEU A 29 17.44 -5.45 -1.31
N GLU A 30 16.59 -5.48 -2.32
CA GLU A 30 16.94 -5.23 -3.71
C GLU A 30 16.24 -3.98 -4.23
N ILE A 31 17.04 -3.08 -4.80
CA ILE A 31 16.60 -1.83 -5.42
C ILE A 31 17.06 -1.85 -6.87
N ASN A 32 16.10 -1.94 -7.78
CA ASN A 32 16.35 -1.98 -9.22
C ASN A 32 16.44 -0.57 -9.81
N LYS A 33 17.01 -0.49 -11.01
CA LYS A 33 17.13 0.80 -11.72
C LYS A 33 15.75 1.37 -12.03
N GLY A 34 15.59 2.67 -11.80
CA GLY A 34 14.33 3.36 -12.08
C GLY A 34 13.22 3.09 -11.06
N GLU A 35 13.50 2.36 -9.97
CA GLU A 35 12.54 2.22 -8.88
C GLU A 35 12.48 3.49 -8.02
N PHE A 36 11.28 3.81 -7.56
CA PHE A 36 11.03 4.75 -6.49
C PHE A 36 10.72 3.94 -5.23
N VAL A 37 11.73 3.74 -4.38
CA VAL A 37 11.64 2.93 -3.17
C VAL A 37 11.38 3.82 -1.97
N CYS A 38 10.23 3.62 -1.32
CA CYS A 38 9.90 4.31 -0.07
C CYS A 38 10.18 3.40 1.14
N LEU A 39 11.04 3.85 2.05
CA LEU A 39 11.25 3.24 3.36
C LEU A 39 10.27 3.88 4.34
N ILE A 40 9.36 3.09 4.92
CA ILE A 40 8.32 3.55 5.86
C ILE A 40 8.34 2.73 7.17
N GLY A 41 7.84 3.30 8.26
CA GLY A 41 7.83 2.66 9.57
C GLY A 41 7.86 3.64 10.73
N THR A 42 7.78 3.14 11.95
CA THR A 42 7.79 3.92 13.20
C THR A 42 9.12 4.66 13.43
N SER A 43 9.11 5.68 14.29
CA SER A 43 10.37 6.34 14.69
C SER A 43 11.32 5.31 15.32
N GLY A 44 12.59 5.31 14.89
CA GLY A 44 13.58 4.34 15.35
C GLY A 44 13.58 2.98 14.62
N SER A 45 12.71 2.76 13.63
CA SER A 45 12.64 1.48 12.91
C SER A 45 13.84 1.14 12.00
N GLY A 46 14.83 2.03 11.88
CA GLY A 46 16.05 1.80 11.10
C GLY A 46 16.09 2.46 9.71
N LYS A 47 15.00 3.07 9.21
CA LYS A 47 14.91 3.67 7.85
C LYS A 47 16.10 4.56 7.45
N THR A 48 16.33 5.62 8.23
CA THR A 48 17.42 6.58 7.99
C THR A 48 18.79 5.91 8.13
N THR A 49 18.93 4.96 9.05
CA THR A 49 20.17 4.16 9.20
C THR A 49 20.42 3.34 7.94
N THR A 50 19.42 2.61 7.44
CA THR A 50 19.47 1.83 6.18
C THR A 50 19.88 2.71 5.01
N MET A 51 19.22 3.86 4.83
CA MET A 51 19.53 4.77 3.72
C MET A 51 20.96 5.34 3.83
N ARG A 52 21.42 5.74 5.02
CA ARG A 52 22.77 6.28 5.24
C ARG A 52 23.88 5.25 5.07
N MET A 53 23.58 3.95 5.14
CA MET A 53 24.55 2.91 4.82
C MET A 53 24.82 2.80 3.32
N ILE A 54 23.83 3.11 2.46
CA ILE A 54 23.98 3.04 0.99
C ILE A 54 25.12 3.94 0.49
N ASN A 55 25.19 5.17 0.97
CA ASN A 55 26.24 6.13 0.59
C ASN A 55 27.44 6.15 1.57
N ARG A 56 27.50 5.18 2.49
CA ARG A 56 28.54 5.06 3.54
C ARG A 56 28.69 6.32 4.40
N MET A 57 27.60 7.03 4.69
CA MET A 57 27.61 7.97 5.83
C MET A 57 27.69 7.21 7.15
N LEU A 58 27.13 6.01 7.19
CA LEU A 58 27.31 5.02 8.24
C LEU A 58 27.89 3.75 7.63
N GLU A 59 28.88 3.15 8.28
CA GLU A 59 29.37 1.83 7.88
C GLU A 59 28.45 0.76 8.51
N PRO A 60 28.04 -0.28 7.75
CA PRO A 60 27.38 -1.44 8.34
C PRO A 60 28.30 -2.13 9.35
N SER A 61 27.70 -2.74 10.38
CA SER A 61 28.43 -3.56 11.36
C SER A 61 28.67 -4.99 10.85
N GLY A 62 27.79 -5.49 9.98
CA GLY A 62 27.86 -6.80 9.35
C GLY A 62 27.17 -6.82 7.98
N GLY A 63 27.36 -7.92 7.24
CA GLY A 63 26.81 -8.11 5.89
C GLY A 63 27.53 -7.34 4.79
N GLN A 64 26.86 -7.23 3.63
CA GLN A 64 27.39 -6.54 2.45
C GLN A 64 26.33 -5.69 1.75
N ILE A 65 26.74 -4.51 1.28
CA ILE A 65 25.94 -3.69 0.37
C ILE A 65 26.69 -3.57 -0.94
N LEU A 66 26.03 -3.91 -2.05
CA LEU A 66 26.55 -3.75 -3.40
C LEU A 66 25.88 -2.54 -4.07
N PHE A 67 26.67 -1.68 -4.69
CA PHE A 67 26.21 -0.59 -5.56
C PHE A 67 26.69 -0.84 -6.99
N ASN A 68 25.77 -0.99 -7.94
CA ASN A 68 26.04 -1.41 -9.32
C ASN A 68 26.95 -2.64 -9.38
N GLY A 69 26.63 -3.65 -8.56
CA GLY A 69 27.36 -4.90 -8.46
C GLY A 69 28.71 -4.86 -7.72
N LYS A 70 29.13 -3.69 -7.23
CA LYS A 70 30.40 -3.51 -6.51
C LYS A 70 30.15 -3.30 -5.02
N ASP A 71 30.86 -4.06 -4.20
CA ASP A 71 30.83 -3.88 -2.74
C ASP A 71 31.28 -2.46 -2.37
N ILE A 72 30.42 -1.74 -1.65
CA ILE A 72 30.66 -0.35 -1.27
C ILE A 72 31.90 -0.19 -0.38
N HIS A 73 32.30 -1.21 0.39
CA HIS A 73 33.52 -1.16 1.21
C HIS A 73 34.80 -1.09 0.38
N LYS A 74 34.77 -1.62 -0.86
CA LYS A 74 35.89 -1.60 -1.80
C LYS A 74 36.01 -0.29 -2.57
N ILE A 75 35.04 0.61 -2.43
CA ILE A 75 35.00 1.91 -3.08
C ILE A 75 35.50 2.96 -2.09
N ASP A 76 36.17 4.02 -2.54
CA ASP A 76 36.45 5.16 -1.65
C ASP A 76 35.13 5.85 -1.26
N ALA A 77 34.93 6.13 0.03
CA ALA A 77 33.67 6.68 0.52
C ALA A 77 33.35 8.05 -0.09
N VAL A 78 34.36 8.88 -0.36
CA VAL A 78 34.17 10.19 -0.98
C VAL A 78 33.76 10.03 -2.45
N LYS A 79 34.38 9.10 -3.19
CA LYS A 79 33.98 8.76 -4.57
C LYS A 79 32.56 8.19 -4.62
N LEU A 80 32.19 7.29 -3.71
CA LEU A 80 30.84 6.73 -3.64
C LEU A 80 29.79 7.83 -3.42
N ARG A 81 30.00 8.72 -2.46
CA ARG A 81 29.08 9.83 -2.19
C ARG A 81 28.93 10.80 -3.36
N ARG A 82 29.95 10.95 -4.21
CA ARG A 82 29.85 11.78 -5.43
C ARG A 82 29.04 11.11 -6.54
N GLN A 83 28.85 9.79 -6.50
CA GLN A 83 28.04 9.03 -7.45
C GLN A 83 26.55 9.00 -7.06
N ILE A 84 26.22 9.40 -5.84
CA ILE A 84 24.86 9.33 -5.28
C ILE A 84 24.38 10.76 -4.99
N GLY A 85 23.19 11.10 -5.47
CA GLY A 85 22.51 12.34 -5.10
C GLY A 85 21.98 12.22 -3.67
N TYR A 86 22.12 13.26 -2.86
CA TYR A 86 21.59 13.27 -1.49
C TYR A 86 20.81 14.55 -1.24
N VAL A 87 19.52 14.40 -0.91
CA VAL A 87 18.63 15.48 -0.47
C VAL A 87 18.50 15.37 1.05
N ILE A 88 18.97 16.40 1.75
CA ILE A 88 18.83 16.49 3.21
C ILE A 88 17.44 16.99 3.60
N GLN A 89 17.00 16.65 4.81
CA GLN A 89 15.72 17.05 5.41
C GLN A 89 15.50 18.58 5.40
N ASN A 90 16.59 19.35 5.55
CA ASN A 90 16.57 20.80 5.37
C ASN A 90 16.99 21.16 3.94
N ILE A 91 16.52 22.31 3.44
CA ILE A 91 16.83 22.87 2.10
C ILE A 91 18.30 22.66 1.70
N GLY A 92 19.21 22.84 2.67
CA GLY A 92 20.57 22.35 2.54
C GLY A 92 21.46 23.16 1.61
N LEU A 93 21.00 24.32 1.18
CA LEU A 93 21.78 25.26 0.40
C LEU A 93 22.81 25.96 1.29
N MET A 94 24.00 26.19 0.72
CA MET A 94 25.05 26.97 1.34
C MET A 94 24.68 28.46 1.22
N PRO A 95 24.44 29.16 2.33
CA PRO A 95 23.87 30.52 2.30
C PRO A 95 24.84 31.57 1.76
N HIS A 96 26.14 31.29 1.82
CA HIS A 96 27.22 32.15 1.35
C HIS A 96 27.65 31.86 -0.10
N MET A 97 26.89 31.01 -0.80
CA MET A 97 27.13 30.65 -2.19
C MET A 97 25.90 31.03 -3.03
N THR A 98 26.12 31.39 -4.29
CA THR A 98 25.00 31.62 -5.23
C THR A 98 24.27 30.32 -5.55
N ILE A 99 23.11 30.41 -6.20
CA ILE A 99 22.37 29.23 -6.68
C ILE A 99 23.22 28.43 -7.69
N TYR A 100 23.93 29.10 -8.58
CA TYR A 100 24.89 28.45 -9.50
C TYR A 100 25.95 27.66 -8.75
N GLU A 101 26.56 28.27 -7.74
CA GLU A 101 27.59 27.63 -6.94
C GLU A 101 27.02 26.44 -6.17
N ASN A 102 25.82 26.60 -5.59
CA ASN A 102 25.10 25.53 -4.90
C ASN A 102 24.81 24.33 -5.80
N ILE A 103 24.29 24.56 -7.00
CA ILE A 103 23.99 23.49 -7.96
C ILE A 103 25.30 22.80 -8.40
N THR A 104 26.35 23.58 -8.66
CA THR A 104 27.57 23.05 -9.29
C THR A 104 28.65 22.56 -8.31
N ILE A 105 28.37 22.48 -7.00
CA ILE A 105 29.31 21.97 -5.99
C ILE A 105 29.88 20.61 -6.40
N VAL A 106 29.02 19.61 -6.69
CA VAL A 106 29.48 18.26 -7.03
C VAL A 106 30.20 18.22 -8.40
N PRO A 107 29.66 18.80 -9.48
CA PRO A 107 30.39 18.96 -10.74
C PRO A 107 31.78 19.60 -10.58
N LYS A 108 31.92 20.62 -9.73
CA LYS A 108 33.20 21.28 -9.43
C LYS A 108 34.17 20.34 -8.72
N LEU A 109 33.69 19.55 -7.75
CA LEU A 109 34.50 18.52 -7.08
C LEU A 109 34.92 17.37 -8.01
N LEU A 110 34.14 17.12 -9.06
CA LEU A 110 34.45 16.19 -10.16
C LEU A 110 35.33 16.83 -11.25
N LYS A 111 35.77 18.08 -11.05
CA LYS A 111 36.63 18.84 -11.97
C LYS A 111 36.02 19.03 -13.37
N TRP A 112 34.71 19.18 -13.46
CA TRP A 112 34.06 19.50 -14.73
C TRP A 112 34.47 20.89 -15.24
N PRO A 113 34.65 21.07 -16.57
CA PRO A 113 34.89 22.39 -17.17
C PRO A 113 33.81 23.41 -16.79
N GLU A 114 34.18 24.69 -16.69
CA GLU A 114 33.24 25.78 -16.32
C GLU A 114 32.03 25.85 -17.27
N GLU A 115 32.27 25.75 -18.57
CA GLU A 115 31.22 25.77 -19.60
C GLU A 115 30.17 24.67 -19.37
N LYS A 116 30.63 23.42 -19.20
CA LYS A 116 29.77 22.28 -18.87
C LYS A 116 29.00 22.47 -17.56
N ARG A 117 29.61 23.12 -16.56
CA ARG A 117 28.95 23.43 -15.28
C ARG A 117 27.86 24.47 -15.45
N ARG A 118 28.10 25.54 -16.22
CA ARG A 118 27.10 26.57 -16.51
C ARG A 118 25.93 25.99 -17.31
N GLU A 119 26.18 25.21 -18.36
CA GLU A 119 25.13 24.52 -19.13
C GLU A 119 24.27 23.62 -18.24
N LYS A 120 24.89 22.78 -17.41
CA LYS A 120 24.15 21.90 -16.50
C LYS A 120 23.33 22.68 -15.48
N ALA A 121 23.85 23.80 -14.97
CA ALA A 121 23.11 24.63 -14.03
C ALA A 121 21.88 25.28 -14.68
N LYS A 122 22.00 25.75 -15.94
CA LYS A 122 20.87 26.27 -16.72
C LYS A 122 19.81 25.21 -16.94
N GLU A 123 20.22 24.02 -17.38
CA GLU A 123 19.33 22.86 -17.60
C GLU A 123 18.50 22.56 -16.33
N LEU A 124 19.16 22.51 -15.17
CA LEU A 124 18.49 22.15 -13.92
C LEU A 124 17.55 23.24 -13.39
N VAL A 125 17.89 24.51 -13.56
CA VAL A 125 17.04 25.63 -13.13
C VAL A 125 15.80 25.74 -14.03
N ASP A 126 15.95 25.54 -15.34
CA ASP A 126 14.83 25.44 -16.29
C ASP A 126 13.90 24.27 -15.94
N LEU A 127 14.46 23.12 -15.55
CA LEU A 127 13.71 21.93 -15.17
C LEU A 127 12.80 22.12 -13.94
N VAL A 128 13.09 23.11 -13.09
CA VAL A 128 12.23 23.49 -11.95
C VAL A 128 11.44 24.77 -12.17
N GLU A 129 11.39 25.22 -13.43
CA GLU A 129 10.64 26.39 -13.89
C GLU A 129 11.10 27.68 -13.20
N LEU A 130 12.41 27.79 -12.94
CA LEU A 130 13.01 29.00 -12.40
C LEU A 130 13.71 29.78 -13.52
N PRO A 131 13.66 31.12 -13.50
CA PRO A 131 14.39 31.94 -14.47
C PRO A 131 15.93 31.75 -14.36
N GLU A 132 16.63 31.85 -15.49
CA GLU A 132 18.09 31.68 -15.52
C GLU A 132 18.82 32.71 -14.63
N ASP A 133 18.30 33.93 -14.47
CA ASP A 133 18.90 34.97 -13.62
C ASP A 133 18.95 34.59 -12.13
N TYR A 134 18.19 33.57 -11.71
CA TYR A 134 18.26 33.05 -10.35
C TYR A 134 19.59 32.38 -10.05
N LEU A 135 20.33 31.93 -11.07
CA LEU A 135 21.66 31.34 -10.89
C LEU A 135 22.64 32.26 -10.15
N ASP A 136 22.52 33.56 -10.36
CA ASP A 136 23.44 34.55 -9.79
C ASP A 136 22.93 35.10 -8.43
N ARG A 137 21.76 34.66 -7.96
CA ARG A 137 21.18 35.02 -6.64
C ARG A 137 21.71 34.15 -5.50
N TYR A 138 21.57 34.61 -4.28
CA TYR A 138 21.81 33.88 -3.04
C TYR A 138 20.52 33.24 -2.52
N PRO A 139 20.59 32.13 -1.74
CA PRO A 139 19.42 31.46 -1.19
C PRO A 139 18.46 32.39 -0.42
N SER A 140 18.98 33.41 0.28
CA SER A 140 18.19 34.39 1.03
C SER A 140 17.27 35.26 0.15
N GLU A 141 17.50 35.30 -1.15
CA GLU A 141 16.72 36.07 -2.12
C GLU A 141 15.58 35.25 -2.76
N LEU A 142 15.46 33.97 -2.38
CA LEU A 142 14.45 33.03 -2.89
C LEU A 142 13.42 32.70 -1.81
N SER A 143 12.18 32.42 -2.24
CA SER A 143 11.17 31.87 -1.33
C SER A 143 11.53 30.46 -0.85
N GLY A 144 10.97 30.02 0.28
CA GLY A 144 11.26 28.69 0.84
C GLY A 144 11.00 27.55 -0.15
N GLY A 145 9.88 27.58 -0.88
CA GLY A 145 9.57 26.59 -1.91
C GLY A 145 10.56 26.60 -3.09
N GLN A 146 11.01 27.78 -3.52
CA GLN A 146 12.03 27.90 -4.58
C GLN A 146 13.37 27.32 -4.11
N GLN A 147 13.79 27.64 -2.89
CA GLN A 147 15.02 27.11 -2.32
C GLN A 147 14.99 25.56 -2.25
N GLN A 148 13.84 24.96 -1.94
CA GLN A 148 13.70 23.50 -1.92
C GLN A 148 13.78 22.85 -3.28
N ARG A 149 13.12 23.45 -4.29
CA ARG A 149 13.26 22.98 -5.68
C ARG A 149 14.74 22.94 -6.08
N ILE A 150 15.49 24.00 -5.76
CA ILE A 150 16.96 24.03 -5.95
C ILE A 150 17.67 22.93 -5.15
N GLY A 151 17.28 22.73 -3.88
CA GLY A 151 17.84 21.70 -3.00
C GLY A 151 17.72 20.29 -3.58
N VAL A 152 16.58 19.98 -4.20
CA VAL A 152 16.32 18.70 -4.88
C VAL A 152 17.16 18.56 -6.15
N ILE A 153 17.10 19.53 -7.09
CA ILE A 153 17.85 19.39 -8.36
C ILE A 153 19.36 19.42 -8.18
N ARG A 154 19.88 20.02 -7.10
CA ARG A 154 21.30 19.93 -6.79
C ARG A 154 21.77 18.47 -6.65
N ALA A 155 20.91 17.59 -6.14
CA ALA A 155 21.22 16.16 -6.05
C ALA A 155 21.36 15.49 -7.43
N LEU A 156 20.87 16.13 -8.51
CA LEU A 156 20.94 15.68 -9.90
C LEU A 156 22.10 16.31 -10.69
N ALA A 157 22.82 17.27 -10.12
CA ALA A 157 23.77 18.11 -10.86
C ALA A 157 24.95 17.36 -11.49
N ALA A 158 25.34 16.21 -10.94
CA ALA A 158 26.40 15.38 -11.50
C ALA A 158 25.87 14.14 -12.25
N ASN A 159 24.59 14.16 -12.68
CA ASN A 159 23.92 13.05 -13.37
C ASN A 159 23.92 11.75 -12.55
N GLN A 160 23.78 11.84 -11.24
CA GLN A 160 23.70 10.66 -10.38
C GLN A 160 22.49 9.79 -10.74
N ASP A 161 22.68 8.47 -10.73
CA ASP A 161 21.63 7.50 -11.09
C ASP A 161 20.78 7.07 -9.88
N LEU A 162 21.31 7.30 -8.68
CA LEU A 162 20.66 7.03 -7.40
C LEU A 162 20.53 8.34 -6.61
N ILE A 163 19.34 8.60 -6.10
CA ILE A 163 19.02 9.74 -5.25
C ILE A 163 18.50 9.24 -3.91
N LEU A 164 19.07 9.73 -2.81
CA LEU A 164 18.64 9.43 -1.46
C LEU A 164 17.95 10.67 -0.87
N MET A 165 16.80 10.50 -0.24
CA MET A 165 16.04 11.59 0.40
C MET A 165 15.60 11.19 1.81
N ASP A 166 16.03 11.97 2.82
CA ASP A 166 15.70 11.75 4.24
C ASP A 166 14.62 12.74 4.69
N GLU A 167 13.35 12.30 4.76
CA GLU A 167 12.20 13.12 5.16
C GLU A 167 12.15 14.53 4.54
N PRO A 168 12.29 14.68 3.20
CA PRO A 168 12.48 15.99 2.57
C PRO A 168 11.27 16.94 2.70
N TYR A 169 10.14 16.46 3.22
CA TYR A 169 8.89 17.20 3.33
C TYR A 169 8.48 17.57 4.76
N GLY A 170 9.22 17.11 5.78
CA GLY A 170 8.77 17.19 7.18
C GLY A 170 8.49 18.62 7.69
N ALA A 171 9.15 19.62 7.11
CA ALA A 171 9.01 21.03 7.51
C ALA A 171 8.12 21.86 6.56
N LEU A 172 7.35 21.22 5.67
CA LEU A 172 6.59 21.91 4.62
C LEU A 172 5.11 22.08 4.88
N ASP A 173 4.59 23.23 4.45
CA ASP A 173 3.16 23.45 4.29
C ASP A 173 2.60 22.51 3.20
N PRO A 174 1.30 22.14 3.30
CA PRO A 174 0.71 21.13 2.41
C PRO A 174 0.82 21.46 0.91
N ILE A 175 0.66 22.74 0.52
CA ILE A 175 0.66 23.14 -0.89
C ILE A 175 2.07 23.01 -1.47
N THR A 176 3.08 23.53 -0.76
CA THR A 176 4.47 23.41 -1.20
C THR A 176 4.93 21.95 -1.23
N ARG A 177 4.46 21.15 -0.26
CA ARG A 177 4.73 19.70 -0.20
C ARG A 177 4.20 18.98 -1.44
N GLU A 178 2.93 19.17 -1.80
CA GLU A 178 2.32 18.53 -2.97
C GLU A 178 3.06 18.89 -4.27
N ALA A 179 3.37 20.18 -4.46
CA ALA A 179 4.10 20.64 -5.63
C ALA A 179 5.51 20.02 -5.72
N LEU A 180 6.19 19.83 -4.59
CA LEU A 180 7.52 19.21 -4.55
C LEU A 180 7.47 17.71 -4.83
N GLN A 181 6.45 17.02 -4.32
CA GLN A 181 6.19 15.60 -4.61
C GLN A 181 5.99 15.37 -6.11
N GLU A 182 5.14 16.17 -6.74
CA GLU A 182 4.88 16.09 -8.19
C GLU A 182 6.15 16.35 -8.99
N LEU A 183 6.92 17.37 -8.62
CA LEU A 183 8.21 17.65 -9.25
C LEU A 183 9.13 16.44 -9.16
N ILE A 184 9.31 15.85 -7.97
CA ILE A 184 10.23 14.71 -7.78
C ILE A 184 9.76 13.50 -8.59
N LYS A 185 8.45 13.21 -8.61
CA LYS A 185 7.90 12.11 -9.41
C LYS A 185 8.13 12.32 -10.91
N ASN A 186 7.80 13.52 -11.41
CA ASN A 186 8.00 13.87 -12.82
C ASN A 186 9.49 13.81 -13.22
N LEU A 187 10.39 14.27 -12.33
CA LEU A 187 11.84 14.17 -12.54
C LEU A 187 12.29 12.71 -12.60
N GLN A 188 11.80 11.88 -11.70
CA GLN A 188 12.13 10.46 -11.63
C GLN A 188 11.69 9.74 -12.92
N GLU A 189 10.45 9.95 -13.35
CA GLU A 189 9.88 9.34 -14.57
C GLU A 189 10.59 9.84 -15.84
N LYS A 190 10.81 11.15 -15.96
CA LYS A 190 11.44 11.77 -17.13
C LYS A 190 12.92 11.37 -17.29
N LEU A 191 13.64 11.22 -16.19
CA LEU A 191 15.09 10.97 -16.20
C LEU A 191 15.46 9.50 -15.93
N GLY A 192 14.48 8.64 -15.64
CA GLY A 192 14.69 7.22 -15.32
C GLY A 192 15.60 7.00 -14.11
N LYS A 193 15.56 7.91 -13.13
CA LYS A 193 16.44 7.86 -11.95
C LYS A 193 15.88 6.91 -10.90
N THR A 194 16.77 6.36 -10.09
CA THR A 194 16.41 5.51 -8.95
C THR A 194 16.34 6.39 -7.71
N VAL A 195 15.27 6.29 -6.94
CA VAL A 195 15.05 7.11 -5.75
C VAL A 195 14.86 6.20 -4.55
N VAL A 196 15.57 6.48 -3.46
CA VAL A 196 15.30 5.92 -2.13
C VAL A 196 14.84 7.04 -1.23
N PHE A 197 13.63 6.91 -0.73
CA PHE A 197 12.89 7.96 -0.06
C PHE A 197 12.49 7.48 1.32
N VAL A 198 12.89 8.20 2.37
CA VAL A 198 12.50 7.91 3.74
C VAL A 198 11.37 8.83 4.14
N THR A 199 10.25 8.26 4.60
CA THR A 199 9.14 9.01 5.16
C THR A 199 8.46 8.24 6.29
N HIS A 200 7.68 8.96 7.08
CA HIS A 200 6.73 8.41 8.04
C HIS A 200 5.28 8.53 7.54
N ASP A 201 5.06 9.17 6.39
CA ASP A 201 3.75 9.43 5.83
C ASP A 201 3.41 8.39 4.75
N MET A 202 2.31 7.66 4.98
CA MET A 202 1.85 6.62 4.06
C MET A 202 1.25 7.18 2.77
N ASP A 203 0.65 8.38 2.79
CA ASP A 203 0.11 8.99 1.58
C ASP A 203 1.23 9.31 0.58
N GLU A 204 2.37 9.77 1.10
CA GLU A 204 3.56 10.03 0.30
C GLU A 204 4.10 8.74 -0.33
N ALA A 205 4.16 7.67 0.46
CA ALA A 205 4.61 6.37 -0.01
C ALA A 205 3.68 5.83 -1.10
N LEU A 206 2.36 5.84 -0.90
CA LEU A 206 1.39 5.34 -1.87
C LEU A 206 1.35 6.18 -3.16
N LYS A 207 1.56 7.49 -3.08
CA LYS A 207 1.54 8.39 -4.24
C LYS A 207 2.81 8.30 -5.11
N LEU A 208 3.96 8.12 -4.48
CA LEU A 208 5.27 8.24 -5.14
C LEU A 208 5.91 6.89 -5.46
N ALA A 209 5.75 5.89 -4.59
CA ALA A 209 6.56 4.69 -4.65
C ALA A 209 6.14 3.75 -5.79
N THR A 210 7.14 3.13 -6.40
CA THR A 210 6.94 1.88 -7.15
C THR A 210 7.08 0.66 -6.23
N LYS A 211 7.79 0.82 -5.10
CA LYS A 211 8.05 -0.21 -4.09
C LYS A 211 8.08 0.41 -2.70
N ILE A 212 7.36 -0.17 -1.75
CA ILE A 212 7.30 0.25 -0.36
C ILE A 212 7.96 -0.82 0.51
N VAL A 213 8.91 -0.39 1.34
CA VAL A 213 9.61 -1.22 2.31
C VAL A 213 9.17 -0.76 3.70
N VAL A 214 8.29 -1.54 4.32
CA VAL A 214 7.87 -1.34 5.70
C VAL A 214 8.92 -1.91 6.63
N MET A 215 9.45 -1.06 7.51
CA MET A 215 10.45 -1.42 8.51
C MET A 215 9.92 -1.23 9.92
N ASP A 216 10.22 -2.18 10.80
CA ASP A 216 9.94 -2.09 12.23
C ASP A 216 11.07 -2.72 13.04
N HIS A 217 11.47 -2.08 14.13
CA HIS A 217 12.56 -2.53 15.01
C HIS A 217 13.83 -3.04 14.30
N GLY A 218 14.23 -2.42 13.19
CA GLY A 218 15.43 -2.80 12.43
C GLY A 218 15.25 -3.93 11.43
N HIS A 219 14.04 -4.49 11.32
CA HIS A 219 13.69 -5.53 10.35
C HIS A 219 12.85 -4.96 9.20
N ILE A 220 12.88 -5.65 8.05
CA ILE A 220 11.90 -5.44 6.97
C ILE A 220 10.71 -6.34 7.25
N ILE A 221 9.55 -5.73 7.48
CA ILE A 221 8.28 -6.43 7.73
C ILE A 221 7.60 -6.80 6.43
N GLN A 222 7.62 -5.89 5.45
CA GLN A 222 7.06 -6.13 4.14
C GLN A 222 7.80 -5.31 3.09
N ASN A 223 8.05 -5.91 1.93
CA ASN A 223 8.64 -5.27 0.76
C ASN A 223 7.76 -5.59 -0.44
N ALA A 224 6.93 -4.63 -0.85
CA ALA A 224 5.83 -4.87 -1.77
C ALA A 224 5.54 -3.65 -2.65
N THR A 225 4.77 -3.84 -3.72
CA THR A 225 4.21 -2.71 -4.47
C THR A 225 3.13 -1.99 -3.64
N PRO A 226 2.78 -0.73 -3.92
CA PRO A 226 1.67 -0.06 -3.24
C PRO A 226 0.35 -0.84 -3.31
N THR A 227 0.04 -1.43 -4.46
CA THR A 227 -1.18 -2.23 -4.65
C THR A 227 -1.17 -3.49 -3.79
N GLU A 228 -0.04 -4.20 -3.74
CA GLU A 228 0.11 -5.39 -2.91
C GLU A 228 0.05 -5.04 -1.41
N LEU A 229 0.68 -3.95 -0.99
CA LEU A 229 0.62 -3.47 0.39
C LEU A 229 -0.84 -3.19 0.84
N LEU A 230 -1.65 -2.61 -0.05
CA LEU A 230 -3.05 -2.27 0.24
C LEU A 230 -4.00 -3.47 0.19
N THR A 231 -3.66 -4.51 -0.57
CA THR A 231 -4.54 -5.67 -0.79
C THR A 231 -4.17 -6.86 0.08
N HIS A 232 -2.88 -7.00 0.40
CA HIS A 232 -2.29 -8.10 1.15
C HIS A 232 -1.26 -7.55 2.16
N PRO A 233 -1.68 -6.78 3.17
CA PRO A 233 -0.79 -6.36 4.25
C PRO A 233 -0.26 -7.60 4.98
N ALA A 234 1.04 -7.62 5.33
CA ALA A 234 1.70 -8.81 5.86
C ALA A 234 1.25 -9.17 7.30
N ASN A 235 0.83 -8.18 8.09
CA ASN A 235 0.35 -8.37 9.46
C ASN A 235 -0.41 -7.13 9.96
N LYS A 236 -0.97 -7.24 11.17
CA LYS A 236 -1.69 -6.16 11.88
C LYS A 236 -0.89 -4.86 12.03
N PHE A 237 0.44 -4.95 12.14
CA PHE A 237 1.26 -3.74 12.19
C PHE A 237 1.21 -2.97 10.86
N VAL A 238 1.35 -3.67 9.73
CA VAL A 238 1.23 -3.07 8.40
C VAL A 238 -0.19 -2.53 8.19
N GLU A 239 -1.23 -3.28 8.57
CA GLU A 239 -2.62 -2.83 8.47
C GLU A 239 -2.86 -1.51 9.21
N ASN A 240 -2.39 -1.43 10.46
CA ASN A 240 -2.53 -0.23 11.27
C ASN A 240 -1.76 0.96 10.68
N LEU A 241 -0.60 0.70 10.07
CA LEU A 241 0.21 1.75 9.42
C LEU A 241 -0.44 2.26 8.13
N VAL A 242 -1.10 1.37 7.37
CA VAL A 242 -1.84 1.73 6.14
C VAL A 242 -3.12 2.48 6.46
N GLY A 243 -3.87 2.02 7.47
CA GLY A 243 -5.16 2.54 7.88
C GLY A 243 -6.35 1.79 7.27
N GLN A 244 -7.37 1.51 8.10
CA GLN A 244 -8.52 0.67 7.75
C GLN A 244 -9.32 1.19 6.55
N ASP A 245 -9.58 2.50 6.47
CA ASP A 245 -10.36 3.09 5.37
C ASP A 245 -9.72 2.84 4.00
N ARG A 246 -8.38 2.87 3.92
CA ARG A 246 -7.64 2.64 2.67
C ARG A 246 -7.68 1.18 2.26
N LEU A 247 -7.59 0.26 3.21
CA LEU A 247 -7.70 -1.19 2.94
C LEU A 247 -9.08 -1.54 2.37
N VAL A 248 -10.15 -0.96 2.94
CA VAL A 248 -11.53 -1.14 2.45
C VAL A 248 -11.68 -0.63 1.03
N GLN A 249 -11.18 0.58 0.75
CA GLN A 249 -11.26 1.16 -0.61
C GLN A 249 -10.45 0.34 -1.62
N ALA A 250 -9.21 0.00 -1.28
CA ALA A 250 -8.33 -0.74 -2.18
C ALA A 250 -8.85 -2.14 -2.49
N ARG A 251 -9.41 -2.85 -1.50
CA ARG A 251 -10.08 -4.14 -1.74
C ARG A 251 -11.27 -3.95 -2.69
N ALA A 252 -12.13 -2.96 -2.46
CA ALA A 252 -13.26 -2.71 -3.36
C ALA A 252 -12.86 -2.39 -4.82
N ASP A 253 -11.65 -1.85 -5.03
CA ASP A 253 -11.10 -1.54 -6.35
C ASP A 253 -10.54 -2.76 -7.11
N VAL A 254 -10.16 -3.83 -6.41
CA VAL A 254 -9.61 -5.05 -7.03
C VAL A 254 -10.53 -6.27 -6.92
N THR A 255 -11.49 -6.24 -6.00
CA THR A 255 -12.44 -7.34 -5.79
C THR A 255 -13.43 -7.40 -6.95
N THR A 256 -13.55 -8.58 -7.54
CA THR A 256 -14.57 -8.83 -8.58
C THR A 256 -15.90 -9.21 -7.95
N VAL A 257 -16.98 -8.99 -8.68
CA VAL A 257 -18.32 -9.40 -8.25
C VAL A 257 -18.40 -10.91 -7.99
N GLU A 258 -17.69 -11.74 -8.76
CA GLU A 258 -17.64 -13.20 -8.58
C GLU A 258 -17.17 -13.63 -7.18
N GLN A 259 -16.27 -12.86 -6.57
CA GLN A 259 -15.69 -13.19 -5.27
C GLN A 259 -16.67 -13.00 -4.10
N ILE A 260 -17.66 -12.11 -4.26
CA ILE A 260 -18.55 -11.69 -3.17
C ILE A 260 -20.03 -12.02 -3.44
N MET A 261 -20.36 -12.45 -4.65
CA MET A 261 -21.74 -12.78 -5.01
C MET A 261 -22.24 -14.01 -4.24
N LEU A 262 -23.52 -14.00 -3.90
CA LEU A 262 -24.19 -15.20 -3.40
C LEU A 262 -24.40 -16.17 -4.57
N LYS A 263 -23.72 -17.32 -4.48
CA LYS A 263 -23.86 -18.45 -5.41
C LYS A 263 -25.19 -19.15 -5.08
N ASN A 264 -26.09 -19.28 -6.05
CA ASN A 264 -27.48 -19.77 -5.95
C ASN A 264 -28.55 -18.70 -5.66
N PRO A 265 -28.75 -17.73 -6.58
CA PRO A 265 -29.88 -16.82 -6.48
C PRO A 265 -31.22 -17.55 -6.59
N ALA A 266 -32.26 -16.99 -5.99
CA ALA A 266 -33.61 -17.54 -6.14
C ALA A 266 -34.15 -17.25 -7.55
N ALA A 267 -34.24 -18.28 -8.38
CA ALA A 267 -34.66 -18.19 -9.77
C ALA A 267 -35.84 -19.12 -10.10
N ILE A 268 -36.61 -18.77 -11.13
CA ILE A 268 -37.78 -19.51 -11.61
C ILE A 268 -37.94 -19.41 -13.12
N THR A 269 -38.51 -20.44 -13.76
CA THR A 269 -38.75 -20.46 -15.21
C THR A 269 -40.13 -19.86 -15.57
N PRO A 270 -40.29 -19.19 -16.73
CA PRO A 270 -41.53 -18.52 -17.15
C PRO A 270 -42.78 -19.40 -17.19
N GLY A 271 -42.62 -20.69 -17.50
CA GLY A 271 -43.73 -21.65 -17.60
C GLY A 271 -44.32 -22.09 -16.27
N LYS A 272 -43.75 -21.66 -15.14
CA LYS A 272 -44.25 -22.02 -13.79
C LYS A 272 -45.50 -21.23 -13.43
N SER A 273 -46.31 -21.82 -12.55
CA SER A 273 -47.51 -21.17 -12.01
C SER A 273 -47.15 -20.10 -10.97
N LEU A 274 -48.05 -19.13 -10.75
CA LEU A 274 -47.87 -18.12 -9.71
C LEU A 274 -47.86 -18.72 -8.29
N ALA A 275 -48.60 -19.81 -8.08
CA ALA A 275 -48.60 -20.54 -6.81
C ALA A 275 -47.22 -21.16 -6.51
N GLU A 276 -46.56 -21.72 -7.52
CA GLU A 276 -45.18 -22.21 -7.39
C GLU A 276 -44.20 -21.07 -7.11
N ALA A 277 -44.37 -19.91 -7.76
CA ALA A 277 -43.56 -18.73 -7.49
C ALA A 277 -43.67 -18.25 -6.03
N ILE A 278 -44.90 -18.13 -5.50
CA ILE A 278 -45.14 -17.74 -4.10
C ILE A 278 -44.57 -18.79 -3.13
N SER A 279 -44.76 -20.07 -3.42
CA SER A 279 -44.19 -21.16 -2.63
C SER A 279 -42.66 -21.10 -2.59
N LEU A 280 -42.01 -20.81 -3.73
CA LEU A 280 -40.57 -20.66 -3.82
C LEU A 280 -40.07 -19.41 -3.09
N MET A 281 -40.74 -18.27 -3.24
CA MET A 281 -40.46 -17.04 -2.48
C MET A 281 -40.50 -17.29 -0.97
N ARG A 282 -41.55 -17.96 -0.49
CA ARG A 282 -41.69 -18.36 0.92
C ARG A 282 -40.59 -19.31 1.37
N LYS A 283 -40.28 -20.34 0.57
CA LYS A 283 -39.25 -21.34 0.88
C LYS A 283 -37.86 -20.73 0.96
N ARG A 284 -37.53 -19.82 0.04
CA ARG A 284 -36.24 -19.11 -0.03
C ARG A 284 -36.18 -17.86 0.84
N ARG A 285 -37.32 -17.43 1.41
CA ARG A 285 -37.50 -16.20 2.21
C ARG A 285 -37.06 -14.94 1.45
N VAL A 286 -37.53 -14.80 0.21
CA VAL A 286 -37.25 -13.66 -0.66
C VAL A 286 -38.55 -13.01 -1.14
N ASP A 287 -38.54 -11.71 -1.37
CA ASP A 287 -39.66 -10.95 -1.94
C ASP A 287 -39.63 -10.89 -3.47
N THR A 288 -38.57 -11.41 -4.08
CA THR A 288 -38.27 -11.32 -5.50
C THR A 288 -37.66 -12.62 -6.02
N LEU A 289 -38.05 -13.05 -7.22
CA LEU A 289 -37.43 -14.15 -7.95
C LEU A 289 -36.88 -13.64 -9.29
N LEU A 290 -35.69 -14.11 -9.65
CA LEU A 290 -35.14 -13.91 -10.99
C LEU A 290 -35.79 -14.88 -11.96
N VAL A 291 -36.08 -14.43 -13.18
CA VAL A 291 -36.69 -15.26 -14.21
C VAL A 291 -35.61 -15.69 -15.20
N THR A 292 -35.43 -16.99 -15.38
CA THR A 292 -34.46 -17.59 -16.31
C THR A 292 -35.15 -18.52 -17.31
N ASP A 293 -34.55 -18.73 -18.48
CA ASP A 293 -34.98 -19.85 -19.35
C ASP A 293 -34.43 -21.20 -18.85
N ASP A 294 -34.74 -22.28 -19.58
CA ASP A 294 -34.30 -23.63 -19.24
C ASP A 294 -32.77 -23.83 -19.39
N GLU A 295 -32.07 -22.86 -19.98
CA GLU A 295 -30.61 -22.83 -20.12
C GLU A 295 -29.93 -21.85 -19.14
N ASP A 296 -30.68 -21.38 -18.14
CA ASP A 296 -30.29 -20.42 -17.10
C ASP A 296 -30.02 -18.97 -17.58
N HIS A 297 -30.40 -18.61 -18.81
CA HIS A 297 -30.24 -17.22 -19.26
C HIS A 297 -31.22 -16.29 -18.55
N LEU A 298 -30.70 -15.19 -18.00
CA LEU A 298 -31.52 -14.20 -17.31
C LEU A 298 -32.48 -13.49 -18.27
N LYS A 299 -33.79 -13.59 -18.01
CA LYS A 299 -34.86 -12.94 -18.80
C LYS A 299 -35.56 -11.79 -18.08
N GLY A 300 -35.51 -11.74 -16.75
CA GLY A 300 -36.19 -10.72 -15.97
C GLY A 300 -36.31 -11.05 -14.49
N PHE A 301 -37.33 -10.48 -13.84
CA PHE A 301 -37.69 -10.81 -12.47
C PHE A 301 -39.19 -10.66 -12.22
N ILE A 302 -39.65 -11.23 -11.11
CA ILE A 302 -40.98 -11.02 -10.53
C ILE A 302 -40.85 -10.65 -9.06
N ASP A 303 -41.60 -9.66 -8.60
CA ASP A 303 -41.64 -9.21 -7.21
C ASP A 303 -43.03 -9.41 -6.61
N LEU A 304 -43.12 -9.31 -5.28
CA LEU A 304 -44.37 -9.44 -4.53
C LEU A 304 -45.46 -8.46 -5.01
N GLU A 305 -45.08 -7.23 -5.37
CA GLU A 305 -46.01 -6.20 -5.86
C GLU A 305 -46.68 -6.60 -7.19
N SER A 306 -45.90 -7.19 -8.11
CA SER A 306 -46.41 -7.70 -9.40
C SER A 306 -47.36 -8.88 -9.20
N LEU A 307 -47.12 -9.70 -8.18
CA LEU A 307 -47.99 -10.81 -7.81
C LEU A 307 -49.32 -10.32 -7.25
N GLU A 308 -49.33 -9.34 -6.35
CA GLU A 308 -50.56 -8.79 -5.76
C GLU A 308 -51.46 -8.11 -6.80
N THR A 309 -50.86 -7.33 -7.70
CA THR A 309 -51.61 -6.52 -8.68
C THR A 309 -52.26 -7.37 -9.78
N ARG A 310 -51.71 -8.56 -10.08
CA ARG A 310 -52.14 -9.40 -11.22
C ARG A 310 -52.55 -10.82 -10.85
N TYR A 311 -52.69 -11.13 -9.56
CA TYR A 311 -53.04 -12.47 -9.08
C TYR A 311 -54.32 -13.04 -9.71
N GLN A 312 -55.30 -12.19 -10.04
CA GLN A 312 -56.60 -12.62 -10.57
C GLN A 312 -56.62 -12.78 -12.10
N SER A 313 -55.63 -12.25 -12.82
CA SER A 313 -55.64 -12.20 -14.30
C SER A 313 -54.47 -12.94 -14.96
N ALA A 314 -53.40 -13.22 -14.22
CA ALA A 314 -52.23 -13.94 -14.72
C ALA A 314 -52.28 -15.44 -14.37
N THR A 315 -51.88 -16.28 -15.31
CA THR A 315 -51.87 -17.74 -15.17
C THR A 315 -50.47 -18.31 -14.97
N SER A 316 -49.45 -17.60 -15.46
CA SER A 316 -48.05 -18.04 -15.49
C SER A 316 -47.09 -16.92 -15.07
N VAL A 317 -45.86 -17.29 -14.72
CA VAL A 317 -44.80 -16.33 -14.40
C VAL A 317 -44.51 -15.39 -15.59
N SER A 318 -44.59 -15.88 -16.83
CA SER A 318 -44.42 -15.04 -18.04
C SER A 318 -45.38 -13.86 -18.11
N ASP A 319 -46.60 -13.99 -17.58
CA ASP A 319 -47.65 -12.96 -17.69
C ASP A 319 -47.35 -11.70 -16.86
N ILE A 320 -46.45 -11.83 -15.87
CA ILE A 320 -46.09 -10.78 -14.91
C ILE A 320 -44.59 -10.48 -14.88
N THR A 321 -43.81 -11.11 -15.75
CA THR A 321 -42.34 -10.93 -15.77
C THR A 321 -41.98 -9.51 -16.19
N LYS A 322 -41.15 -8.84 -15.39
CA LYS A 322 -40.52 -7.56 -15.75
C LYS A 322 -39.21 -7.84 -16.47
N SER A 323 -39.16 -7.53 -17.77
CA SER A 323 -38.01 -7.85 -18.65
C SER A 323 -36.84 -6.86 -18.52
N SER A 324 -37.08 -5.65 -18.03
CA SER A 324 -36.02 -4.65 -17.80
C SER A 324 -35.32 -4.92 -16.48
N ILE A 325 -34.28 -5.75 -16.51
CA ILE A 325 -33.42 -6.02 -15.36
C ILE A 325 -31.99 -5.56 -15.64
N PHE A 326 -31.46 -4.76 -14.73
CA PHE A 326 -30.04 -4.42 -14.75
C PHE A 326 -29.25 -5.58 -14.15
N TYR A 327 -28.19 -6.02 -14.81
CA TYR A 327 -27.28 -7.07 -14.34
C TYR A 327 -25.83 -6.65 -14.57
N VAL A 328 -24.91 -7.35 -13.91
CA VAL A 328 -23.45 -7.18 -14.09
C VAL A 328 -22.81 -8.50 -14.49
N LYS A 329 -21.66 -8.43 -15.16
CA LYS A 329 -20.85 -9.61 -15.40
C LYS A 329 -20.08 -10.01 -14.15
N LYS A 330 -19.77 -11.29 -14.00
CA LYS A 330 -19.04 -11.83 -12.84
C LYS A 330 -17.63 -11.24 -12.66
N ASP A 331 -16.98 -10.86 -13.75
CA ASP A 331 -15.65 -10.23 -13.79
C ASP A 331 -15.68 -8.71 -13.60
N ALA A 332 -16.86 -8.11 -13.45
CA ALA A 332 -16.99 -6.69 -13.15
C ALA A 332 -16.40 -6.36 -11.76
N LEU A 333 -15.88 -5.15 -11.61
CA LEU A 333 -15.35 -4.68 -10.32
C LEU A 333 -16.49 -4.39 -9.33
N LEU A 334 -16.22 -4.67 -8.06
CA LEU A 334 -17.19 -4.49 -6.99
C LEU A 334 -17.62 -3.03 -6.85
N ARG A 335 -16.71 -2.05 -6.98
CA ARG A 335 -17.05 -0.63 -6.83
C ARG A 335 -18.19 -0.18 -7.75
N ASP A 336 -18.22 -0.68 -8.99
CA ASP A 336 -19.21 -0.29 -10.00
C ASP A 336 -20.59 -0.85 -9.67
N THR A 337 -20.63 -1.98 -8.96
CA THR A 337 -21.84 -2.63 -8.47
C THR A 337 -22.31 -2.02 -7.16
N ALA A 338 -21.39 -1.72 -6.24
CA ALA A 338 -21.66 -1.12 -4.94
C ALA A 338 -22.27 0.29 -5.09
N ASP A 339 -21.76 1.13 -6.00
CA ASP A 339 -22.32 2.47 -6.27
C ASP A 339 -23.80 2.39 -6.66
N ARG A 340 -24.19 1.37 -7.43
CA ARG A 340 -25.58 1.19 -7.87
C ARG A 340 -26.49 0.76 -6.73
N ILE A 341 -26.05 -0.16 -5.88
CA ILE A 341 -26.83 -0.64 -4.73
C ILE A 341 -27.00 0.47 -3.67
N LEU A 342 -25.92 1.23 -3.42
CA LEU A 342 -25.87 2.24 -2.35
C LEU A 342 -26.45 3.58 -2.79
N LYS A 343 -26.05 4.12 -3.95
CA LYS A 343 -26.46 5.46 -4.40
C LYS A 343 -27.69 5.44 -5.30
N ARG A 344 -27.80 4.45 -6.19
CA ARG A 344 -28.94 4.35 -7.12
C ARG A 344 -30.12 3.54 -6.57
N GLY A 345 -30.02 3.06 -5.33
CA GLY A 345 -31.13 2.44 -4.60
C GLY A 345 -31.53 1.05 -5.09
N PHE A 346 -30.70 0.37 -5.87
CA PHE A 346 -30.98 -1.02 -6.26
C PHE A 346 -30.93 -1.92 -5.02
N LYS A 347 -31.96 -2.76 -4.81
CA LYS A 347 -32.03 -3.70 -3.69
C LYS A 347 -30.98 -4.81 -3.82
N TYR A 348 -30.76 -5.26 -5.04
CA TYR A 348 -29.82 -6.30 -5.42
C TYR A 348 -29.43 -6.11 -6.89
N VAL A 349 -28.38 -6.79 -7.32
CA VAL A 349 -27.93 -6.83 -8.72
C VAL A 349 -27.64 -8.29 -9.11
N PRO A 350 -28.35 -8.86 -10.09
CA PRO A 350 -28.02 -10.17 -10.66
C PRO A 350 -26.65 -10.18 -11.33
N VAL A 351 -25.98 -11.32 -11.24
CA VAL A 351 -24.66 -11.54 -11.83
C VAL A 351 -24.77 -12.61 -12.91
N VAL A 352 -24.27 -12.28 -14.10
CA VAL A 352 -24.23 -13.21 -15.23
C VAL A 352 -22.80 -13.54 -15.65
N ASP A 353 -22.62 -14.67 -16.33
CA ASP A 353 -21.39 -14.98 -17.03
C ASP A 353 -21.33 -14.33 -18.44
N ASN A 354 -20.35 -14.73 -19.24
CA ASN A 354 -20.17 -14.21 -20.60
C ASN A 354 -21.27 -14.68 -21.58
N ASP A 355 -21.96 -15.77 -21.27
CA ASP A 355 -23.05 -16.33 -22.06
C ASP A 355 -24.42 -15.81 -21.59
N GLN A 356 -24.45 -14.83 -20.67
CA GLN A 356 -25.66 -14.29 -20.03
C GLN A 356 -26.41 -15.27 -19.12
N LYS A 357 -25.76 -16.33 -18.67
CA LYS A 357 -26.35 -17.25 -17.69
C LYS A 357 -26.26 -16.65 -16.29
N LEU A 358 -27.33 -16.80 -15.53
CA LEU A 358 -27.41 -16.33 -14.15
C LEU A 358 -26.50 -17.18 -13.24
N VAL A 359 -25.43 -16.59 -12.72
CA VAL A 359 -24.45 -17.29 -11.87
C VAL A 359 -24.46 -16.83 -10.41
N GLY A 360 -25.06 -15.67 -10.12
CA GLY A 360 -25.08 -15.14 -8.77
C GLY A 360 -25.95 -13.91 -8.58
N ILE A 361 -25.92 -13.37 -7.36
CA ILE A 361 -26.57 -12.11 -7.01
C ILE A 361 -25.73 -11.36 -5.98
N VAL A 362 -25.60 -10.05 -6.16
CA VAL A 362 -25.02 -9.15 -5.16
C VAL A 362 -26.15 -8.46 -4.43
N THR A 363 -26.15 -8.54 -3.10
CA THR A 363 -27.13 -7.89 -2.24
C THR A 363 -26.43 -6.90 -1.31
N ARG A 364 -27.21 -6.06 -0.61
CA ARG A 364 -26.65 -5.24 0.48
C ARG A 364 -25.96 -6.08 1.56
N ALA A 365 -26.47 -7.29 1.85
CA ALA A 365 -25.84 -8.19 2.80
C ALA A 365 -24.47 -8.66 2.30
N SER A 366 -24.36 -9.02 1.02
CA SER A 366 -23.08 -9.39 0.38
C SER A 366 -22.03 -8.26 0.45
N LEU A 367 -22.46 -6.99 0.47
CA LEU A 367 -21.56 -5.85 0.66
C LEU A 367 -21.12 -5.70 2.13
N VAL A 368 -21.96 -6.09 3.09
CA VAL A 368 -21.59 -6.11 4.51
C VAL A 368 -20.50 -7.13 4.76
N ASP A 369 -20.55 -8.30 4.11
CA ASP A 369 -19.52 -9.33 4.25
C ASP A 369 -18.14 -8.79 3.83
N VAL A 370 -18.07 -7.99 2.76
CA VAL A 370 -16.81 -7.34 2.33
C VAL A 370 -16.28 -6.36 3.38
N VAL A 371 -17.16 -5.57 3.99
CA VAL A 371 -16.79 -4.65 5.06
C VAL A 371 -16.36 -5.44 6.30
N TYR A 372 -17.06 -6.53 6.61
CA TYR A 372 -16.76 -7.40 7.75
C TYR A 372 -15.40 -8.08 7.58
N ASP A 373 -15.16 -8.75 6.45
CA ASP A 373 -13.90 -9.42 6.15
C ASP A 373 -12.71 -8.45 6.14
N THR A 374 -12.96 -7.18 5.83
CA THR A 374 -11.90 -6.17 5.82
C THR A 374 -11.61 -5.56 7.19
N ILE A 375 -12.59 -5.52 8.10
CA ILE A 375 -12.39 -4.95 9.44
C ILE A 375 -12.12 -6.05 10.49
N TRP A 376 -12.67 -7.25 10.31
CA TRP A 376 -12.69 -8.33 11.29
C TRP A 376 -12.25 -9.71 10.76
N GLY A 377 -12.16 -9.91 9.43
CA GLY A 377 -12.04 -11.23 8.78
C GLY A 377 -10.83 -12.08 9.16
N ASP A 378 -9.74 -11.50 9.66
CA ASP A 378 -8.54 -12.26 10.03
C ASP A 378 -8.49 -12.66 11.54
N ASN A 379 -9.58 -12.48 12.30
CA ASN A 379 -9.62 -12.83 13.72
C ASN A 379 -10.25 -14.19 14.06
N GLU A 380 -10.91 -14.88 13.12
CA GLU A 380 -11.66 -16.10 13.45
C GLU A 380 -10.90 -17.41 13.20
N ASP A 381 -9.87 -17.44 12.35
CA ASP A 381 -9.16 -18.69 12.02
C ASP A 381 -8.08 -19.12 13.05
N ASP A 382 -7.71 -18.25 13.99
CA ASP A 382 -6.67 -18.56 15.01
C ASP A 382 -7.24 -19.03 16.37
N GLN A 383 -8.56 -18.96 16.60
CA GLN A 383 -9.14 -19.37 17.90
C GLN A 383 -9.67 -20.82 17.91
N ASP A 384 -10.07 -21.38 16.76
CA ASP A 384 -10.61 -22.75 16.72
C ASP A 384 -9.53 -23.84 16.64
N SER A 385 -8.28 -23.50 16.33
CA SER A 385 -7.16 -24.46 16.36
C SER A 385 -6.53 -24.63 17.76
N ALA A 386 -6.73 -23.68 18.66
CA ALA A 386 -6.23 -23.73 20.04
C ALA A 386 -7.22 -24.42 21.01
N ALA A 387 -8.53 -24.34 20.75
CA ALA A 387 -9.55 -24.96 21.59
C ALA A 387 -9.59 -26.50 21.46
N ALA A 388 -9.18 -27.06 20.31
CA ALA A 388 -9.18 -28.50 20.08
C ALA A 388 -7.97 -29.25 20.70
N LYS A 389 -6.90 -28.55 21.13
CA LYS A 389 -5.70 -29.18 21.73
C LYS A 389 -5.68 -29.18 23.26
N ASN A 390 -6.53 -28.40 23.93
CA ASN A 390 -6.52 -28.28 25.39
C ASN A 390 -7.49 -29.23 26.13
N ASN A 391 -8.31 -30.00 25.41
CA ASN A 391 -9.31 -30.87 26.05
C ASN A 391 -8.85 -32.32 26.29
N ASP A 392 -7.60 -32.67 25.96
CA ASP A 392 -7.09 -34.04 26.10
C ASP A 392 -5.99 -34.20 27.17
N GLN A 393 -5.71 -33.16 27.97
CA GLN A 393 -4.69 -33.21 29.04
C GLN A 393 -5.20 -32.99 30.47
N SER A 394 -6.49 -32.74 30.70
CA SER A 394 -7.03 -32.46 32.04
C SER A 394 -7.67 -33.66 32.77
N ALA A 395 -7.70 -34.85 32.16
CA ALA A 395 -8.39 -36.02 32.73
C ALA A 395 -7.50 -37.03 33.48
N ALA A 396 -6.21 -36.76 33.70
CA ALA A 396 -5.30 -37.75 34.29
C ALA A 396 -4.32 -37.18 35.33
N SER A 397 -4.83 -36.65 36.46
CA SER A 397 -4.09 -36.67 37.74
C SER A 397 -4.92 -36.10 38.89
N SER A 398 -5.72 -36.92 39.57
CA SER A 398 -6.30 -36.58 40.88
C SER A 398 -6.37 -37.80 41.79
N THR A 399 -5.23 -38.14 42.39
CA THR A 399 -5.07 -39.00 43.58
C THR A 399 -3.58 -38.82 43.95
N THR A 400 -3.12 -38.36 45.11
CA THR A 400 -3.41 -38.84 46.47
C THR A 400 -2.65 -37.94 47.49
N THR A 401 -3.16 -37.86 48.73
CA THR A 401 -2.45 -37.70 50.03
C THR A 401 -1.99 -36.32 50.55
N THR A 402 -2.86 -35.80 51.43
CA THR A 402 -2.66 -35.28 52.81
C THR A 402 -1.30 -35.51 53.52
N SER A 403 -0.74 -34.47 54.16
CA SER A 403 -0.67 -34.30 55.64
C SER A 403 0.47 -33.37 56.13
N ALA A 404 0.12 -32.45 57.06
CA ALA A 404 0.91 -31.86 58.18
C ALA A 404 2.23 -31.10 57.84
N THR A 405 2.65 -29.99 58.45
CA THR A 405 2.62 -29.51 59.84
C THR A 405 3.19 -28.07 59.86
N GLU A 406 2.68 -27.18 60.75
CA GLU A 406 3.40 -26.27 61.67
C GLU A 406 4.67 -25.49 61.18
N ASP A 407 4.97 -24.22 61.52
CA ASP A 407 4.58 -23.34 62.63
C ASP A 407 5.19 -21.93 62.37
N THR A 408 4.67 -20.95 63.11
CA THR A 408 5.31 -19.69 63.58
C THR A 408 5.63 -18.49 62.65
N ARG A 409 4.88 -17.40 62.92
CA ARG A 409 5.30 -16.06 63.39
C ARG A 409 6.42 -15.32 62.65
N ASP A 410 6.10 -14.16 62.06
CA ASP A 410 6.20 -12.82 62.69
C ASP A 410 6.32 -11.76 61.58
N ALA A 411 5.52 -10.69 61.71
CA ALA A 411 5.73 -9.41 61.03
C ALA A 411 6.37 -8.43 62.04
N PRO A 412 6.61 -7.13 61.75
CA PRO A 412 6.74 -6.39 60.49
C PRO A 412 7.99 -5.44 60.49
N LYS A 413 8.28 -4.78 59.35
CA LYS A 413 8.37 -3.30 59.18
C LYS A 413 9.35 -2.85 58.09
N GLU A 414 8.81 -1.98 57.23
CA GLU A 414 9.36 -0.73 56.67
C GLU A 414 10.88 -0.57 56.53
N VAL A 415 11.35 -0.35 55.29
CA VAL A 415 11.70 0.99 54.75
C VAL A 415 11.33 1.02 53.26
#